data_AF-A0A1Q4BSS6-F1
#
_entry.id   AF-A0A1Q4BSS6-F1
#
_cell.length_a   1.000
_cell.length_b   1.000
_cell.length_c   1.000
_cell.angle_alpha   90.00
_cell.angle_beta   90.00
_cell.angle_gamma   90.00
#
_symmetry.space_group_name_H-M   'P 1'
#
loop_
_entity.id
_entity.type
_entity.pdbx_description
1 polymer ?
#
loop_
_entity_poly.entity_id
_entity_poly.type
_entity_poly.pdbx_seq_one_letter_code
_entity_poly.pdbx_strand_id
1 'polypeptide(L)'
;MMLSRGLAVAMAALALAGCANLNRHSVPVEATQNDDDAYCRQSGPQGSDAYVACRKDRDNQRSLAGDRMERQHRNMAERMLNGQ
;
A
#
# COMPACT_ATOMS: atom_id res chain seq x y z
N MET A 1 -19.72 3.62 -41.27
CA MET A 1 -19.85 4.58 -40.14
C MET A 1 -20.24 3.92 -38.81
N MET A 2 -21.11 2.89 -38.77
CA MET A 2 -21.49 2.25 -37.50
C MET A 2 -20.35 1.44 -36.86
N LEU A 3 -19.53 0.74 -37.67
CA LEU A 3 -18.40 -0.05 -37.18
C LEU A 3 -17.30 0.81 -36.51
N SER A 4 -17.02 1.98 -37.07
CA SER A 4 -16.03 2.92 -36.54
C SER A 4 -16.50 3.59 -35.24
N ARG A 5 -17.80 3.85 -35.10
CA ARG A 5 -18.39 4.32 -33.83
C ARG A 5 -18.33 3.25 -32.74
N GLY A 6 -18.61 1.99 -33.09
CA GLY A 6 -18.49 0.86 -32.16
C GLY A 6 -17.06 0.68 -31.64
N LEU A 7 -16.07 0.79 -32.52
CA LEU A 7 -14.67 0.71 -32.15
C LEU A 7 -14.24 1.84 -31.21
N ALA A 8 -14.67 3.08 -31.48
CA ALA A 8 -14.36 4.23 -30.63
C ALA A 8 -14.95 4.06 -29.22
N VAL A 9 -16.19 3.55 -29.12
CA VAL A 9 -16.84 3.27 -27.83
C VAL A 9 -16.11 2.15 -27.08
N ALA A 10 -15.70 1.08 -27.76
CA ALA A 10 -14.96 -0.02 -27.14
C ALA A 10 -13.61 0.46 -26.57
N MET A 11 -12.86 1.26 -27.33
CA MET A 11 -11.58 1.83 -26.89
C MET A 11 -11.75 2.75 -25.67
N ALA A 12 -12.77 3.60 -25.68
CA ALA A 12 -13.09 4.45 -24.53
C ALA A 12 -13.46 3.62 -23.30
N ALA A 13 -14.25 2.56 -23.46
CA ALA A 13 -14.63 1.67 -22.36
C ALA A 13 -13.42 0.94 -21.74
N LEU A 14 -12.48 0.45 -22.57
CA LEU A 14 -11.24 -0.15 -22.07
C LEU A 14 -10.36 0.86 -21.32
N ALA A 15 -10.23 2.08 -21.84
CA ALA A 15 -9.46 3.13 -21.18
C ALA A 15 -10.04 3.49 -19.80
N LEU A 16 -11.36 3.66 -19.70
CA LEU A 16 -12.04 3.93 -18.43
C LEU A 16 -11.93 2.76 -17.45
N ALA A 17 -12.03 1.51 -17.94
CA ALA A 17 -11.87 0.32 -17.12
C ALA A 17 -10.46 0.21 -16.52
N GLY A 18 -9.42 0.54 -17.29
CA GLY A 18 -8.04 0.62 -16.81
C GLY A 18 -7.87 1.65 -15.69
N CYS A 19 -8.44 2.85 -15.86
CA CYS A 19 -8.41 3.89 -14.83
C CYS A 19 -9.17 3.50 -13.55
N ALA A 20 -10.30 2.80 -13.68
CA ALA A 20 -11.06 2.31 -12.52
C ALA A 20 -10.31 1.22 -11.75
N ASN A 21 -9.52 0.39 -12.43
CA ASN A 21 -8.74 -0.68 -11.79
C ASN A 21 -7.51 -0.14 -11.04
N LEU A 22 -6.92 0.97 -11.50
CA LEU A 22 -5.77 1.61 -10.84
C LEU A 22 -6.09 2.00 -9.39
N ASN A 23 -7.30 2.53 -9.13
CA ASN A 23 -7.75 2.90 -7.78
C ASN A 23 -8.01 1.70 -6.85
N ARG A 24 -8.18 0.49 -7.38
CA ARG A 24 -8.37 -0.72 -6.56
C ARG A 24 -7.06 -1.37 -6.13
N HIS A 25 -5.97 -1.13 -6.85
CA HIS A 25 -4.66 -1.70 -6.57
C HIS A 25 -3.67 -0.72 -5.96
N SER A 26 -3.97 0.59 -5.97
CA SER A 26 -3.41 1.48 -4.96
C SER A 26 -4.01 1.08 -3.62
N VAL A 27 -3.31 0.24 -2.85
CA VAL A 27 -3.61 0.13 -1.43
C VAL A 27 -3.53 1.56 -0.92
N PRO A 28 -4.64 2.16 -0.42
CA PRO A 28 -4.59 3.52 0.08
C PRO A 28 -3.44 3.57 1.08
N VAL A 29 -2.57 4.58 1.00
CA VAL A 29 -1.53 4.76 2.02
C VAL A 29 -2.20 4.77 3.41
N GLU A 30 -3.41 5.32 3.49
CA GLU A 30 -4.34 5.27 4.63
C GLU A 30 -4.80 3.86 5.05
N ALA A 31 -4.93 2.89 4.12
CA ALA A 31 -5.31 1.52 4.45
C ALA A 31 -4.11 0.66 4.92
N THR A 32 -2.87 1.06 4.56
CA THR A 32 -1.65 0.46 5.12
C THR A 32 -1.21 1.14 6.43
N GLN A 33 -1.62 2.38 6.63
CA GLN A 33 -1.50 3.13 7.85
C GLN A 33 -2.82 3.04 8.61
N ASN A 34 -3.16 1.84 9.12
CA ASN A 34 -4.07 1.78 10.25
C ASN A 34 -3.66 2.88 11.22
N ASP A 35 -4.58 3.80 11.53
CA ASP A 35 -4.29 4.94 12.38
C ASP A 35 -3.86 4.41 13.75
N ASP A 36 -2.54 4.30 13.94
CA ASP A 36 -1.92 3.74 15.14
C ASP A 36 -2.33 4.54 16.37
N ASP A 37 -2.67 5.82 16.20
CA ASP A 37 -3.23 6.64 17.25
C ASP A 37 -4.65 6.19 17.61
N ALA A 38 -5.57 6.08 16.64
CA ALA A 38 -6.91 5.56 16.89
C ALA A 38 -6.91 4.13 17.45
N TYR A 39 -5.98 3.29 17.00
CA TYR A 39 -5.78 1.94 17.54
C TYR A 39 -5.32 1.99 19.00
N CYS A 40 -4.28 2.77 19.30
CA CYS A 40 -3.70 2.81 20.65
C CYS A 40 -4.52 3.61 21.66
N ARG A 41 -5.45 4.48 21.22
CA ARG A 41 -6.42 5.13 22.11
C ARG A 41 -7.33 4.14 22.85
N GLN A 42 -7.46 2.90 22.35
CA GLN A 42 -8.20 1.82 23.01
C GLN A 42 -7.46 1.27 24.25
N SER A 43 -6.13 1.40 24.29
CA SER A 43 -5.28 0.96 25.40
C SER A 43 -5.20 1.98 26.53
N GLY A 44 -5.50 3.25 26.25
CA GLY A 44 -5.48 4.34 27.23
C GLY A 44 -5.50 5.71 26.56
N PRO A 45 -5.71 6.80 27.34
CA PRO A 45 -5.64 8.14 26.80
C PRO A 45 -4.22 8.45 26.28
N GLN A 46 -4.14 9.37 25.32
CA GLN A 46 -2.86 9.81 24.76
C GLN A 46 -1.93 10.29 25.87
N GLY A 47 -0.68 9.80 25.83
CA GLY A 47 0.33 10.10 26.85
C GLY A 47 0.31 9.20 28.08
N SER A 48 -0.66 8.30 28.22
CA SER A 48 -0.58 7.23 29.24
C SER A 48 0.50 6.22 28.89
N ASP A 49 1.07 5.56 29.91
CA ASP A 49 2.08 4.52 29.72
C ASP A 49 1.59 3.39 28.80
N ALA A 50 0.32 2.99 28.95
CA ALA A 50 -0.31 1.97 28.10
C ALA A 50 -0.41 2.41 26.64
N TYR A 51 -0.79 3.67 26.39
CA TYR A 51 -0.82 4.24 25.05
C TYR A 51 0.58 4.31 24.42
N VAL A 52 1.58 4.78 25.17
CA VAL A 52 2.97 4.89 24.69
C VAL A 52 3.56 3.51 24.38
N ALA A 53 3.28 2.51 25.22
CA ALA A 53 3.70 1.13 24.99
C ALA A 53 3.09 0.56 23.71
N CYS A 54 1.78 0.76 23.48
CA CYS A 54 1.11 0.35 22.26
C CYS A 54 1.74 0.99 21.01
N ARG A 55 1.97 2.32 21.06
CA ARG A 55 2.60 3.05 19.95
C ARG A 55 3.98 2.49 19.62
N LYS A 56 4.80 2.25 20.64
CA LYS A 56 6.14 1.67 20.47
C LYS A 56 6.11 0.28 19.85
N ASP A 57 5.18 -0.59 20.26
CA ASP A 57 5.04 -1.93 19.66
C ASP A 57 4.66 -1.84 18.18
N ARG A 58 3.70 -0.98 17.84
CA ARG A 58 3.29 -0.71 16.45
C ARG A 58 4.43 -0.18 15.60
N ASP A 59 5.23 0.73 16.14
CA ASP A 59 6.42 1.27 15.47
C ASP A 59 7.47 0.17 15.22
N ASN A 60 7.69 -0.72 16.19
CA ASN A 60 8.58 -1.87 16.02
C ASN A 60 8.10 -2.83 14.93
N GLN A 61 6.81 -3.17 14.92
CA GLN A 61 6.21 -4.03 13.88
C GLN A 61 6.40 -3.42 12.49
N ARG A 62 6.26 -2.09 12.37
CA ARG A 62 6.49 -1.36 11.12
C ARG A 62 7.95 -1.40 10.69
N SER A 63 8.88 -1.19 11.61
CA SER A 63 10.33 -1.30 11.34
C SER A 63 10.69 -2.69 10.79
N LEU A 64 10.18 -3.75 11.42
CA LEU A 64 10.42 -5.12 10.98
C LEU A 64 9.86 -5.42 9.59
N ALA A 65 8.72 -4.81 9.23
CA ALA A 65 8.16 -4.91 7.89
C ALA A 65 9.03 -4.18 6.85
N GLY A 66 9.52 -2.98 7.19
CA GLY A 66 10.47 -2.22 6.35
C GLY A 66 11.76 -2.99 6.09
N ASP A 67 12.34 -3.60 7.12
CA ASP A 67 13.55 -4.42 6.99
C ASP A 67 13.38 -5.61 6.05
N ARG A 68 12.19 -6.23 6.02
CA ARG A 68 11.88 -7.31 5.07
C ARG A 68 11.85 -6.80 3.64
N MET A 69 11.19 -5.65 3.41
CA MET A 69 11.14 -5.04 2.08
C MET A 69 12.53 -4.63 1.61
N GLU A 70 13.31 -3.98 2.46
CA GLU A 70 14.69 -3.58 2.15
C GLU A 70 15.56 -4.78 1.78
N ARG A 71 15.46 -5.90 2.51
CA ARG A 71 16.15 -7.15 2.14
C ARG A 71 15.68 -7.70 0.79
N GLN A 72 14.39 -7.65 0.51
CA GLN A 72 13.84 -8.10 -0.77
C GLN A 72 14.31 -7.23 -1.94
N HIS A 73 14.36 -5.91 -1.75
CA HIS A 73 14.87 -4.97 -2.74
C HIS A 73 16.35 -5.21 -3.03
N ARG A 74 17.18 -5.42 -1.99
CA ARG A 74 18.58 -5.79 -2.17
C ARG A 74 18.76 -7.11 -2.91
N ASN A 75 18.01 -8.15 -2.55
CA ASN A 75 18.07 -9.44 -3.24
C ASN A 75 17.65 -9.32 -4.72
N MET A 76 16.61 -8.55 -5.02
CA MET A 76 16.20 -8.29 -6.40
C MET A 76 17.28 -7.54 -7.18
N ALA A 77 17.89 -6.50 -6.59
CA ALA A 77 18.98 -5.76 -7.21
C ALA A 77 20.20 -6.66 -7.49
N GLU A 78 20.57 -7.51 -6.52
CA GLU A 78 21.65 -8.50 -6.68
C GLU A 78 21.36 -9.50 -7.82
N ARG A 79 20.12 -9.96 -7.97
CA ARG A 79 19.75 -10.85 -9.09
C ARG A 79 19.88 -10.15 -10.44
N MET A 80 19.41 -8.92 -10.55
CA MET A 80 19.53 -8.12 -11.78
C MET A 80 20.99 -7.85 -12.15
N LEU A 81 21.84 -7.53 -11.16
CA LEU A 81 23.29 -7.34 -11.36
C LEU A 81 23.97 -8.62 -11.85
N ASN A 82 23.52 -9.78 -11.35
CA ASN A 82 24.07 -11.08 -11.70
C ASN A 82 23.37 -11.75 -12.90
N GLY A 83 22.42 -11.07 -13.56
CA GLY A 83 21.71 -11.58 -14.74
C GLY A 83 20.79 -12.79 -14.49
N GLN A 84 20.27 -12.94 -13.27
CA GLN A 84 19.34 -14.01 -12.86
C GLN A 84 17.87 -13.57 -12.89
#